data_AF-A0A3M1ZAU6-F1
#
_entry.id   AF-A0A3M1ZAU6-F1
#
_cell.length_a   1.000
_cell.length_b   1.000
_cell.length_c   1.000
_cell.angle_alpha   90.00
_cell.angle_beta   90.00
_cell.angle_gamma   90.00
#
_symmetry.space_group_name_H-M   'P 1'
#
loop_
_entity.id
_entity.type
_entity.pdbx_description
1 polymer ?
#
loop_
_entity_poly.entity_id
_entity_poly.type
_entity_poly.pdbx_seq_one_letter_code
_entity_poly.pdbx_strand_id
1 'polypeptide(L)'
;MIGEVCVTHIYGMLLENPDWTAGNATLAAFKDDMAADFVGQSETLRQSIRQLQSDIEAHGQSLAADRATLDSLAARAGDLVTAIAAATDTTVQDSLRALLLPVTDAADILVATLSESDSLFWTTVLDATNTLLAQNDGLDDSAWHYWAEKRLNEIALNSLTHRQVIYIRRRIAAATATRR
;
A
#
# COMPACT_ATOMS: atom_id res chain seq x y z
N MET A 1 -12.16 -12.59 -4.59
CA MET A 1 -12.37 -11.14 -4.43
C MET A 1 -13.10 -10.93 -3.12
N ILE A 2 -12.37 -10.64 -2.06
CA ILE A 2 -12.94 -10.21 -0.77
C ILE A 2 -12.24 -8.89 -0.50
N GLY A 3 -12.97 -7.78 -0.44
CA GLY A 3 -12.39 -6.53 0.02
C GLY A 3 -12.92 -5.22 -0.57
N GLU A 4 -13.94 -5.22 -1.43
CA GLU A 4 -14.77 -4.02 -1.58
C GLU A 4 -15.63 -3.91 -0.31
N VAL A 5 -15.07 -3.30 0.73
CA VAL A 5 -15.91 -2.57 1.67
C VAL A 5 -16.44 -1.41 0.83
N CYS A 6 -17.62 -1.61 0.22
CA CYS A 6 -18.38 -0.52 -0.36
C CYS A 6 -18.69 0.45 0.78
N VAL A 7 -17.82 1.44 0.93
CA VAL A 7 -18.09 2.60 1.76
C VAL A 7 -19.26 3.31 1.09
N THR A 8 -20.47 3.00 1.53
CA THR A 8 -21.72 3.57 0.99
C THR A 8 -21.59 5.09 1.05
N HIS A 9 -21.63 5.75 -0.12
CA HIS A 9 -21.53 7.21 -0.22
C HIS A 9 -22.60 7.82 0.70
N ILE A 10 -22.18 8.63 1.69
CA ILE A 10 -23.11 9.20 2.66
C ILE A 10 -24.17 10.06 1.95
N TYR A 11 -23.81 10.64 0.81
CA TYR A 11 -24.74 11.32 -0.09
C TYR A 11 -25.83 10.42 -0.68
N GLY A 12 -25.58 9.13 -0.90
CA GLY A 12 -26.61 8.16 -1.30
C GLY A 12 -27.60 7.90 -0.17
N MET A 13 -27.11 7.73 1.07
CA MET A 13 -27.97 7.54 2.24
C MET A 13 -28.76 8.82 2.62
N LEU A 14 -28.17 10.00 2.41
CA LEU A 14 -28.83 11.29 2.62
C LEU A 14 -29.95 11.55 1.59
N LEU A 15 -29.78 11.07 0.35
CA LEU A 15 -30.84 11.11 -0.67
C LEU A 15 -31.98 10.14 -0.35
N GLU A 16 -31.68 9.01 0.30
CA GLU A 16 -32.67 8.01 0.73
C GLU A 16 -33.41 8.43 2.03
N ASN A 17 -32.88 9.39 2.79
CA ASN A 17 -33.45 9.85 4.07
C ASN A 17 -33.52 11.38 4.11
N PRO A 18 -34.42 12.01 3.31
CA PRO A 18 -34.49 13.47 3.16
C PRO A 18 -34.79 14.22 4.46
N ASP A 19 -35.40 13.57 5.45
CA ASP A 19 -35.69 14.14 6.77
C ASP A 19 -34.41 14.50 7.55
N TRP A 20 -33.26 13.91 7.20
CA TRP A 20 -31.95 14.24 7.76
C TRP A 20 -31.37 15.56 7.21
N THR A 21 -32.00 16.14 6.19
CA THR A 21 -31.63 17.44 5.57
C THR A 21 -32.57 18.58 5.96
N ALA A 22 -33.53 18.32 6.85
CA ALA A 22 -34.56 19.28 7.24
C ALA A 22 -33.95 20.46 8.03
N GLY A 23 -33.61 21.54 7.33
CA GLY A 23 -33.12 22.78 7.95
C GLY A 23 -32.35 23.73 7.04
N ASN A 24 -31.74 23.24 5.94
CA ASN A 24 -30.90 24.07 5.08
C ASN A 24 -31.53 24.35 3.70
N ALA A 25 -31.67 25.64 3.37
CA ALA A 25 -32.45 26.13 2.23
C ALA A 25 -31.82 25.86 0.84
N THR A 26 -30.56 25.41 0.77
CA THR A 26 -29.91 25.01 -0.50
C THR A 26 -28.89 23.89 -0.27
N LEU A 27 -28.65 23.06 -1.30
CA LEU A 27 -27.60 22.02 -1.28
C LEU A 27 -26.19 22.59 -1.04
N ALA A 28 -25.93 23.82 -1.48
CA ALA A 28 -24.66 24.51 -1.25
C ALA A 28 -24.50 24.92 0.22
N ALA A 29 -25.52 25.56 0.81
CA ALA A 29 -25.53 25.88 2.23
C ALA A 29 -25.43 24.62 3.09
N PHE A 30 -26.15 23.55 2.72
CA PHE A 30 -26.03 22.24 3.37
C PHE A 30 -24.60 21.68 3.28
N LYS A 31 -23.95 21.74 2.12
CA LYS A 31 -22.56 21.30 1.96
C LYS A 31 -21.56 22.13 2.77
N ASP A 32 -21.75 23.44 2.85
CA ASP A 32 -20.88 24.34 3.62
C ASP A 32 -21.07 24.17 5.13
N ASP A 33 -22.30 23.94 5.59
CA ASP A 33 -22.65 23.65 6.99
C ASP A 33 -22.17 22.24 7.40
N MET A 34 -22.29 21.26 6.49
CA MET A 34 -21.83 19.88 6.69
C MET A 34 -20.30 19.74 6.59
N ALA A 35 -19.59 20.65 5.90
CA ALA A 35 -18.14 20.58 5.75
C ALA A 35 -17.39 20.71 7.10
N ALA A 36 -17.99 21.39 8.08
CA ALA A 36 -17.46 21.51 9.44
C ALA A 36 -17.98 20.41 10.39
N ASP A 37 -19.06 19.72 10.02
CA ASP A 37 -19.77 18.74 10.84
C ASP A 37 -19.36 17.29 10.49
N PHE A 38 -19.88 16.29 11.22
CA PHE A 38 -19.52 14.87 11.12
C PHE A 38 -19.45 14.36 9.67
N VAL A 39 -20.45 14.69 8.84
CA VAL A 39 -20.53 14.21 7.44
C VAL A 39 -19.37 14.73 6.58
N GLY A 40 -19.01 16.02 6.71
CA GLY A 40 -17.90 16.60 5.96
C GLY A 40 -16.58 15.98 6.38
N GLN A 41 -16.36 15.86 7.69
CA GLN A 41 -15.15 15.24 8.25
C GLN A 41 -15.02 13.76 7.82
N SER A 42 -16.13 13.01 7.84
CA SER A 42 -16.17 11.62 7.39
C SER A 42 -15.92 11.49 5.88
N GLU A 43 -16.49 12.36 5.04
CA GLU A 43 -16.24 12.31 3.58
C GLU A 43 -14.80 12.69 3.24
N THR A 44 -14.24 13.71 3.90
CA THR A 44 -12.81 14.05 3.78
C THR A 44 -11.92 12.87 4.17
N LEU A 45 -12.26 12.17 5.26
CA LEU A 45 -11.53 10.97 5.68
C LEU A 45 -11.59 9.87 4.62
N ARG A 46 -12.77 9.58 4.07
CA ARG A 46 -12.95 8.58 3.00
C ARG A 46 -12.20 8.92 1.72
N GLN A 47 -12.16 10.20 1.34
CA GLN A 47 -11.39 10.65 0.18
C GLN A 47 -9.89 10.47 0.44
N SER A 48 -9.42 10.79 1.65
CA SER A 48 -8.03 10.61 2.05
C SER A 48 -7.62 9.12 2.10
N ILE A 49 -8.51 8.24 2.57
CA ILE A 49 -8.31 6.78 2.53
C ILE A 49 -8.21 6.29 1.07
N ARG A 50 -9.09 6.76 0.17
CA ARG A 50 -9.05 6.41 -1.26
C ARG A 50 -7.77 6.91 -1.93
N GLN A 51 -7.32 8.12 -1.61
CA GLN A 51 -6.06 8.65 -2.11
C GLN A 51 -4.88 7.78 -1.64
N LEU A 52 -4.83 7.43 -0.35
CA LEU A 52 -3.78 6.56 0.20
C LEU A 52 -3.75 5.18 -0.47
N GLN A 53 -4.93 4.61 -0.77
CA GLN A 53 -5.03 3.36 -1.53
C GLN A 53 -4.47 3.52 -2.95
N SER A 54 -4.82 4.60 -3.65
CA SER A 54 -4.29 4.91 -4.97
C SER A 54 -2.76 5.09 -4.95
N ASP A 55 -2.22 5.74 -3.92
CA ASP A 55 -0.77 5.96 -3.79
C ASP A 55 -0.03 4.64 -3.58
N ILE A 56 -0.60 3.71 -2.80
CA ILE A 56 -0.06 2.35 -2.61
C ILE A 56 -0.05 1.59 -3.95
N GLU A 57 -1.12 1.68 -4.74
CA GLU A 57 -1.17 1.03 -6.05
C GLU A 57 -0.16 1.63 -7.03
N ALA A 58 -0.06 2.97 -7.06
CA ALA A 58 0.90 3.67 -7.90
C ALA A 58 2.35 3.34 -7.54
N HIS A 59 2.68 3.23 -6.25
CA HIS A 59 4.01 2.77 -5.80
C HIS A 59 4.27 1.31 -6.22
N GLY A 60 3.26 0.44 -6.14
CA GLY A 60 3.38 -0.93 -6.66
C GLY A 60 3.69 -0.97 -8.16
N GLN A 61 3.12 -0.06 -8.94
CA GLN A 61 3.35 0.06 -10.38
C GLN A 61 4.69 0.71 -10.72
N SER A 62 5.14 1.71 -9.96
CA SER A 62 6.43 2.39 -10.20
C SER A 62 7.61 1.43 -10.06
N LEU A 63 7.51 0.45 -9.16
CA LEU A 63 8.55 -0.57 -8.96
C LEU A 63 8.46 -1.77 -9.92
N ALA A 64 7.47 -1.82 -10.81
CA ALA A 64 7.27 -2.97 -11.70
C ALA A 64 8.45 -3.20 -12.67
N ALA A 65 9.02 -2.11 -13.20
CA ALA A 65 10.16 -2.18 -14.12
C ALA A 65 11.43 -2.70 -13.44
N ASP A 66 11.68 -2.25 -12.21
CA ASP A 66 12.83 -2.70 -11.41
C ASP A 66 12.68 -4.18 -11.01
N ARG A 67 11.47 -4.62 -10.68
CA ARG A 67 11.18 -6.05 -10.43
C ARG A 67 11.42 -6.91 -11.68
N ALA A 68 10.96 -6.45 -12.84
CA ALA A 68 11.23 -7.14 -14.11
C ALA A 68 12.73 -7.22 -14.43
N THR A 69 13.49 -6.19 -14.04
CA THR A 69 14.95 -6.17 -14.18
C THR A 69 15.62 -7.18 -13.26
N LEU A 70 15.16 -7.30 -11.99
CA LEU A 70 15.61 -8.35 -11.09
C LEU A 70 15.32 -9.76 -11.63
N ASP A 71 14.12 -10.00 -12.16
CA ASP A 71 13.76 -11.30 -12.75
C ASP A 71 14.69 -11.65 -13.93
N SER A 72 15.03 -10.66 -14.75
CA SER A 72 15.99 -10.83 -15.87
C SER A 72 17.41 -11.13 -15.37
N LEU A 73 17.89 -10.42 -14.35
CA LEU A 73 19.20 -10.69 -13.74
C LEU A 73 19.26 -12.08 -13.10
N ALA A 74 18.18 -12.50 -12.43
CA ALA A 74 18.07 -13.83 -11.82
C ALA A 74 18.09 -14.93 -12.89
N ALA A 75 17.36 -14.75 -14.00
CA ALA A 75 17.40 -15.69 -15.13
C ALA A 75 18.81 -15.81 -15.71
N ARG A 76 19.48 -14.67 -15.95
CA ARG A 76 20.85 -14.63 -16.47
C ARG A 76 21.86 -15.27 -15.52
N ALA A 77 21.72 -15.06 -14.21
CA ALA A 77 22.54 -15.74 -13.21
C ALA A 77 22.31 -17.26 -13.24
N GLY A 78 21.05 -17.71 -13.36
CA GLY A 78 20.70 -19.12 -13.50
C GLY A 78 21.30 -19.78 -14.74
N ASP A 79 21.28 -19.09 -15.88
CA ASP A 79 21.91 -19.55 -17.12
C ASP A 79 23.42 -19.70 -16.96
N LEU A 80 24.08 -18.72 -16.34
CA LEU A 80 25.52 -18.75 -16.06
C LEU A 80 25.89 -19.89 -15.10
N VAL A 81 25.12 -20.11 -14.04
CA VAL A 81 25.32 -21.23 -13.11
C VAL A 81 25.20 -22.57 -13.83
N THR A 82 24.19 -22.72 -14.69
CA THR A 82 23.99 -23.94 -15.50
C THR A 82 25.16 -24.15 -16.48
N ALA A 83 25.62 -23.08 -17.13
CA ALA A 83 26.77 -23.14 -18.05
C ALA A 83 28.08 -23.50 -17.32
N ILE A 84 28.31 -22.97 -16.12
CA ILE A 84 29.47 -23.33 -15.28
C ILE A 84 29.43 -24.82 -14.93
N ALA A 85 28.26 -25.34 -14.54
CA ALA A 85 28.09 -26.75 -14.18
C ALA A 85 28.28 -27.69 -15.39
N ALA A 86 27.92 -27.25 -16.60
CA ALA A 86 28.08 -28.01 -17.83
C ALA A 86 29.49 -27.93 -18.43
N ALA A 87 30.25 -26.87 -18.14
CA ALA A 87 31.60 -26.69 -18.65
C ALA A 87 32.56 -27.72 -18.02
N THR A 88 33.38 -28.38 -18.83
CA THR A 88 34.41 -29.33 -18.39
C THR A 88 35.81 -28.71 -18.34
N ASP A 89 36.01 -27.58 -19.03
CA ASP A 89 37.25 -26.81 -19.05
C ASP A 89 37.26 -25.78 -17.92
N THR A 90 38.28 -25.83 -17.08
CA THR A 90 38.46 -24.94 -15.91
C THR A 90 38.64 -23.48 -16.30
N THR A 91 39.27 -23.18 -17.43
CA THR A 91 39.44 -21.81 -17.95
C THR A 91 38.09 -21.21 -18.38
N VAL A 92 37.23 -22.05 -18.98
CA VAL A 92 35.87 -21.65 -19.35
C VAL A 92 35.01 -21.44 -18.11
N GLN A 93 35.10 -22.33 -17.12
CA GLN A 93 34.41 -22.17 -15.84
C GLN A 93 34.81 -20.86 -15.14
N ASP A 94 36.10 -20.53 -15.10
CA ASP A 94 36.59 -19.32 -14.45
C ASP A 94 36.13 -18.05 -15.18
N SER A 95 36.11 -18.09 -16.52
CA SER A 95 35.57 -16.98 -17.33
C SER A 95 34.06 -16.78 -17.08
N LEU A 96 33.29 -17.86 -16.97
CA LEU A 96 31.86 -17.79 -16.68
C LEU A 96 31.59 -17.32 -15.24
N ARG A 97 32.40 -17.73 -14.26
CA ARG A 97 32.34 -17.22 -12.88
C ARG A 97 32.63 -15.73 -12.83
N ALA A 98 33.62 -15.26 -13.58
CA ALA A 98 33.93 -13.84 -13.70
C ALA A 98 32.78 -13.03 -14.30
N LEU A 99 31.95 -13.63 -15.16
CA LEU A 99 30.73 -13.01 -15.70
C LEU A 99 29.53 -13.09 -14.75
N LEU A 100 29.48 -14.08 -13.87
CA LEU A 100 28.42 -14.21 -12.86
C LEU A 100 28.52 -13.12 -11.80
N LEU A 101 29.74 -12.79 -11.36
CA LEU A 101 29.99 -11.79 -10.32
C LEU A 101 29.34 -10.41 -10.59
N PRO A 102 29.53 -9.76 -11.75
CA PRO A 102 28.88 -8.48 -12.03
C PRO A 102 27.35 -8.59 -12.17
N VAL A 103 26.81 -9.77 -12.53
CA VAL A 103 25.35 -9.98 -12.59
C VAL A 103 24.78 -10.07 -11.18
N THR A 104 25.44 -10.78 -10.28
CA THR A 104 25.03 -10.85 -8.87
C THR A 104 25.19 -9.52 -8.17
N ASP A 105 26.29 -8.79 -8.41
CA ASP A 105 26.51 -7.46 -7.82
C ASP A 105 25.43 -6.46 -8.28
N ALA A 106 25.08 -6.45 -9.57
CA ALA A 106 24.00 -5.61 -10.09
C ALA A 106 22.64 -5.96 -9.47
N ALA A 107 22.37 -7.25 -9.27
CA ALA A 107 21.14 -7.70 -8.61
C ALA A 107 21.10 -7.26 -7.15
N ASP A 108 22.20 -7.40 -6.40
CA ASP A 108 22.28 -7.01 -4.99
C ASP A 108 22.07 -5.50 -4.80
N ILE A 109 22.68 -4.67 -5.65
CA ILE A 109 22.48 -3.21 -5.65
C ILE A 109 21.00 -2.86 -5.91
N LEU A 110 20.38 -3.53 -6.87
CA LEU A 110 18.98 -3.27 -7.21
C LEU A 110 18.03 -3.74 -6.10
N VAL A 111 18.30 -4.89 -5.48
CA VAL A 111 17.56 -5.36 -4.30
C VAL A 111 17.69 -4.38 -3.15
N ALA A 112 18.89 -3.82 -2.90
CA ALA A 112 19.11 -2.84 -1.85
C ALA A 112 18.33 -1.54 -2.12
N THR A 113 18.38 -1.03 -3.35
CA THR A 113 17.64 0.18 -3.76
C THR A 113 16.12 0.00 -3.61
N LEU A 114 15.59 -1.11 -4.13
CA LEU A 114 14.17 -1.45 -4.01
C LEU A 114 13.74 -1.59 -2.54
N SER A 115 14.59 -2.20 -1.73
CA SER A 115 14.38 -2.39 -0.30
C SER A 115 14.28 -1.09 0.46
N GLU A 116 15.15 -0.13 0.17
CA GLU A 116 15.17 1.18 0.80
C GLU A 116 13.97 2.02 0.37
N SER A 117 13.69 2.07 -0.94
CA SER A 117 12.52 2.76 -1.51
C SER A 117 11.22 2.26 -0.91
N ASP A 118 11.02 0.93 -0.86
CA ASP A 118 9.85 0.34 -0.22
C ASP A 118 9.77 0.67 1.28
N SER A 119 10.89 0.61 2.00
CA SER A 119 10.91 0.86 3.45
C SER A 119 10.48 2.29 3.78
N LEU A 120 11.00 3.26 3.02
CA LEU A 120 10.62 4.67 3.16
C LEU A 120 9.15 4.87 2.84
N PHE A 121 8.67 4.30 1.72
CA PHE A 121 7.27 4.39 1.33
C PHE A 121 6.32 3.84 2.41
N TRP A 122 6.58 2.64 2.93
CA TRP A 122 5.70 2.02 3.92
C TRP A 122 5.75 2.72 5.28
N THR A 123 6.84 3.41 5.62
CA THR A 123 6.89 4.29 6.80
C THR A 123 5.93 5.46 6.62
N THR A 124 5.93 6.12 5.46
CA THR A 124 4.99 7.20 5.13
C THR A 124 3.53 6.73 5.16
N VAL A 125 3.24 5.54 4.62
CA VAL A 125 1.88 4.96 4.66
C VAL A 125 1.43 4.71 6.11
N LEU A 126 2.34 4.29 6.99
CA LEU A 126 2.03 4.07 8.41
C LEU A 126 1.68 5.39 9.09
N ASP A 127 2.49 6.43 8.90
CA ASP A 127 2.24 7.75 9.47
C ASP A 127 0.92 8.35 8.96
N ALA A 128 0.64 8.19 7.66
CA ALA A 128 -0.64 8.59 7.07
C ALA A 128 -1.81 7.82 7.68
N THR A 129 -1.68 6.50 7.82
CA THR A 129 -2.73 5.65 8.42
C THR A 129 -2.99 6.03 9.88
N ASN A 130 -1.95 6.27 10.67
CA ASN A 130 -2.07 6.71 12.06
C ASN A 130 -2.74 8.09 12.16
N THR A 131 -2.42 9.00 11.25
CA THR A 131 -3.07 10.32 11.17
C THR A 131 -4.56 10.18 10.86
N LEU A 132 -4.92 9.33 9.90
CA LEU A 132 -6.32 9.07 9.54
C LEU A 132 -7.08 8.37 10.68
N LEU A 133 -6.44 7.46 11.42
CA LEU A 133 -7.02 6.86 12.62
C LEU A 133 -7.31 7.91 13.69
N ALA A 134 -6.36 8.81 13.98
CA ALA A 134 -6.57 9.88 14.95
C ALA A 134 -7.68 10.86 14.52
N GLN A 135 -7.78 11.16 13.22
CA GLN A 135 -8.90 11.95 12.66
C GLN A 135 -10.23 11.23 12.85
N ASN A 136 -10.27 9.92 12.60
CA ASN A 136 -11.46 9.11 12.80
C ASN A 136 -11.88 9.02 14.28
N ASP A 137 -10.91 8.91 15.20
CA ASP A 137 -11.17 8.89 16.65
C ASP A 137 -11.83 10.20 17.11
N GLY A 138 -11.44 11.32 16.50
CA GLY A 138 -11.99 12.65 16.76
C GLY A 138 -13.40 12.89 16.19
N LEU A 139 -13.93 11.98 15.37
CA LEU A 139 -15.32 12.08 14.90
C LEU A 139 -16.29 11.82 16.06
N ASP A 140 -17.34 12.64 16.12
CA ASP A 140 -18.47 12.41 17.03
C ASP A 140 -19.07 11.02 16.80
N ASP A 141 -19.41 10.33 17.87
CA ASP A 141 -20.07 9.02 17.87
C ASP A 141 -21.35 9.00 18.72
N SER A 142 -21.82 10.18 19.13
CA SER A 142 -22.99 10.35 19.99
C SER A 142 -24.29 9.81 19.37
N ALA A 143 -24.37 9.76 18.04
CA ALA A 143 -25.47 9.17 17.28
C ALA A 143 -25.09 7.82 16.67
N TRP A 144 -26.03 6.87 16.65
CA TRP A 144 -25.76 5.50 16.21
C TRP A 144 -25.22 5.40 14.76
N HIS A 145 -25.65 6.29 13.87
CA HIS A 145 -25.21 6.32 12.48
C HIS A 145 -23.81 6.93 12.33
N TYR A 146 -23.41 7.83 13.24
CA TYR A 146 -22.05 8.34 13.33
C TYR A 146 -21.09 7.28 13.88
N TRP A 147 -21.52 6.56 14.92
CA TRP A 147 -20.79 5.40 15.46
C TRP A 147 -20.53 4.31 14.42
N ALA A 148 -21.55 3.94 13.64
CA ALA A 148 -21.43 2.90 12.62
C ALA A 148 -20.43 3.29 11.52
N GLU A 149 -20.47 4.56 11.10
CA GLU A 149 -19.59 5.12 10.09
C GLU A 149 -18.13 5.20 10.57
N LYS A 150 -17.90 5.68 11.79
CA LYS A 150 -16.59 5.66 12.46
C LYS A 150 -16.00 4.25 12.47
N ARG A 151 -16.82 3.23 12.74
CA ARG A 151 -16.37 1.83 12.77
C ARG A 151 -16.03 1.26 11.38
N LEU A 152 -16.71 1.71 10.32
CA LEU A 152 -16.37 1.32 8.94
C LEU A 152 -15.02 1.90 8.51
N ASN A 153 -14.76 3.16 8.84
CA ASN A 153 -13.47 3.81 8.59
C ASN A 153 -12.33 3.11 9.35
N GLU A 154 -12.54 2.74 10.62
CA GLU A 154 -11.56 1.94 11.38
C GLU A 154 -11.27 0.60 10.72
N ILE A 155 -12.29 -0.12 10.21
CA ILE A 155 -12.09 -1.40 9.52
C ILE A 155 -11.25 -1.18 8.25
N ALA A 156 -11.55 -0.15 7.47
CA ALA A 156 -10.79 0.19 6.27
C ALA A 156 -9.32 0.51 6.61
N LEU A 157 -9.07 1.34 7.61
CA LEU A 157 -7.73 1.73 8.06
C LEU A 157 -6.96 0.54 8.65
N ASN A 158 -7.58 -0.26 9.51
CA ASN A 158 -6.97 -1.47 10.07
C ASN A 158 -6.63 -2.50 8.99
N SER A 159 -7.39 -2.56 7.90
CA SER A 159 -7.07 -3.44 6.76
C SER A 159 -5.77 -3.01 6.06
N LEU A 160 -5.50 -1.70 5.98
CA LEU A 160 -4.24 -1.16 5.45
C LEU A 160 -3.07 -1.49 6.39
N THR A 161 -3.27 -1.32 7.70
CA THR A 161 -2.28 -1.71 8.72
C THR A 161 -1.99 -3.21 8.67
N HIS A 162 -2.99 -4.06 8.45
CA HIS A 162 -2.79 -5.50 8.33
C HIS A 162 -1.95 -5.88 7.09
N ARG A 163 -2.18 -5.22 5.95
CA ARG A 163 -1.35 -5.39 4.74
C ARG A 163 0.11 -5.02 5.01
N GLN A 164 0.36 -3.97 5.79
CA GLN A 164 1.72 -3.59 6.23
C GLN A 164 2.35 -4.66 7.13
N VAL A 165 1.63 -5.20 8.11
CA VAL A 165 2.15 -6.26 8.99
C VAL A 165 2.57 -7.49 8.16
N ILE A 166 1.78 -7.87 7.15
CA ILE A 166 2.13 -8.94 6.23
C ILE A 166 3.40 -8.59 5.43
N TYR A 167 3.48 -7.36 4.91
CA TYR A 167 4.66 -6.90 4.17
C TYR A 167 5.94 -6.97 5.02
N ILE A 168 5.93 -6.41 6.23
CA ILE A 168 7.06 -6.43 7.17
C ILE A 168 7.46 -7.87 7.52
N ARG A 169 6.49 -8.76 7.79
CA ARG A 169 6.77 -10.18 8.07
C ARG A 169 7.45 -10.88 6.89
N ARG A 170 7.02 -10.61 5.66
CA ARG A 170 7.66 -11.16 4.44
C ARG A 170 9.08 -10.66 4.26
N ARG A 171 9.34 -9.38 4.56
CA ARG A 171 10.68 -8.78 4.50
C ARG A 171 11.63 -9.38 5.54
N ILE A 172 11.16 -9.57 6.78
CA ILE A 172 11.93 -10.26 7.83
C ILE A 172 12.24 -11.71 7.40
N ALA A 173 11.25 -12.44 6.87
CA ALA A 173 11.46 -13.81 6.38
C ALA A 173 12.49 -13.88 5.25
N ALA A 174 12.40 -12.97 4.27
CA ALA A 174 13.36 -12.89 3.16
C ALA A 174 14.78 -12.58 3.65
N ALA A 175 14.95 -11.58 4.53
CA ALA A 175 16.25 -11.23 5.11
C ALA A 175 16.85 -12.36 5.97
N THR A 176 16.02 -13.22 6.55
CA THR A 176 16.48 -14.37 7.34
C THR A 176 16.88 -15.55 6.45
N ALA A 177 16.27 -15.69 5.26
CA ALA A 177 16.60 -16.73 4.30
C ALA A 177 17.95 -16.50 3.61
N THR A 178 18.34 -15.24 3.35
CA THR A 178 19.62 -14.89 2.74
C THR A 178 20.83 -15.06 3.68
N ARG A 179 20.61 -15.27 4.99
CA ARG A 179 21.66 -15.48 6.00
C ARG A 179 21.94 -16.96 6.33
N ARG A 180 21.27 -17.90 5.66
CA ARG A 180 21.48 -19.36 5.80
C ARG A 180 22.08 -19.92 4.54
#